data_AF-A0A7X9II80-F1
#
_entry.id   AF-A0A7X9II80-F1
#
_cell.length_a   1.000
_cell.length_b   1.000
_cell.length_c   1.000
_cell.angle_alpha   90.00
_cell.angle_beta   90.00
_cell.angle_gamma   90.00
#
_symmetry.space_group_name_H-M   'P 1'
#
loop_
_entity.id
_entity.type
_entity.pdbx_description
1 polymer ?
#
loop_
_entity_poly.entity_id
_entity_poly.type
_entity_poly.pdbx_seq_one_letter_code
_entity_poly.pdbx_strand_id
1 'polypeptide(L)'
;MSRISINAVTPGMIAASDIKSPDGRLLLAAGQKLEKWHLKLFMGLGLDAVDIANAAGGPAAIAEAAEYVRDFFAFLDPDHPVILTLYRHVTEAVARKLDGGEGLPSLDERRAVNVEHLADVMPMEIAAPAKLAAHETELASFPDVYFRLKEEMDSPRSSVPRITSLISRDVSLSAKLLRLANSPLYAFSGTVETIDRAVALIGMDQITTLALGVTAINYFKGIPRELVDMRSFWRHAVSCGLLAKLLAAAAGVNHAERFFVEGLLHDVGRLILFKKMPYASTDALLYARENR
;
A
#
# COMPACT_ATOMS: atom_id res chain seq x y z
N MET A 1 1.95 28.07 10.68
CA MET A 1 3.32 27.65 10.28
C MET A 1 3.59 26.33 10.96
N SER A 2 3.97 25.32 10.20
CA SER A 2 4.29 24.00 10.75
C SER A 2 5.63 23.52 10.20
N ARG A 3 6.49 23.03 11.09
CA ARG A 3 7.77 22.42 10.71
C ARG A 3 7.52 20.99 10.27
N ILE A 4 7.83 20.68 9.01
CA ILE A 4 7.57 19.36 8.41
C ILE A 4 8.89 18.72 8.01
N SER A 5 9.03 17.42 8.26
CA SER A 5 10.16 16.62 7.74
C SER A 5 10.26 16.75 6.22
N ILE A 6 11.48 16.84 5.70
CA ILE A 6 11.72 17.00 4.26
C ILE A 6 11.08 15.90 3.41
N ASN A 7 10.95 14.70 3.97
CA ASN A 7 10.34 13.54 3.32
C ASN A 7 8.82 13.66 3.13
N ALA A 8 8.16 14.55 3.88
CA ALA A 8 6.73 14.79 3.81
C ALA A 8 6.36 16.07 3.05
N VAL A 9 7.35 16.78 2.51
CA VAL A 9 7.14 17.98 1.70
C VAL A 9 6.79 17.58 0.26
N THR A 10 5.78 18.23 -0.31
CA THR A 10 5.35 18.01 -1.70
C THR A 10 5.50 19.28 -2.54
N PRO A 11 5.66 19.15 -3.88
CA PRO A 11 5.59 20.30 -4.77
C PRO A 11 4.27 21.06 -4.60
N GLY A 12 4.31 22.39 -4.71
CA GLY A 12 3.16 23.27 -4.53
C GLY A 12 3.02 23.86 -3.12
N MET A 13 3.62 23.24 -2.10
CA MET A 13 3.67 23.81 -0.73
C MET A 13 4.38 25.16 -0.71
N ILE A 14 4.05 26.01 0.26
CA ILE A 14 4.64 27.37 0.37
C ILE A 14 5.58 27.43 1.56
N ALA A 15 6.78 27.98 1.37
CA ALA A 15 7.73 28.20 2.46
C ALA A 15 7.16 29.24 3.45
N ALA A 16 7.02 28.87 4.72
CA ALA A 16 6.58 29.82 5.77
C ALA A 16 7.70 30.77 6.20
N SER A 17 8.96 30.36 6.02
CA SER A 17 10.16 31.14 6.32
C SER A 17 11.22 30.89 5.25
N ASP A 18 12.27 31.71 5.24
CA ASP A 18 13.44 31.48 4.39
C ASP A 18 14.05 30.11 4.66
N ILE A 19 14.14 29.29 3.61
CA ILE A 19 14.82 27.98 3.65
C ILE A 19 16.27 28.21 3.29
N LYS A 20 17.17 27.84 4.20
CA LYS A 20 18.61 28.03 4.05
C LYS A 20 19.32 26.68 4.10
N SER A 21 20.47 26.59 3.45
CA SER A 21 21.37 25.43 3.53
C SER A 21 22.09 25.39 4.88
N PRO A 22 22.76 24.28 5.23
CA PRO A 22 23.54 24.17 6.46
C PRO A 22 24.65 25.24 6.60
N ASP A 23 25.20 25.71 5.48
CA ASP A 23 26.17 26.81 5.38
C ASP A 23 25.53 28.22 5.39
N GLY A 24 24.20 28.31 5.56
CA GLY A 24 23.46 29.56 5.74
C GLY A 24 23.05 30.27 4.46
N ARG A 25 23.35 29.71 3.28
CA ARG A 25 22.94 30.26 1.98
C ARG A 25 21.43 30.13 1.79
N LEU A 26 20.78 31.19 1.32
CA LEU A 26 19.36 31.17 1.00
C LEU A 26 19.11 30.23 -0.20
N LEU A 27 18.23 29.26 0.00
CA LEU A 27 17.80 28.30 -1.03
C LEU A 27 16.42 28.65 -1.58
N LEU A 28 15.50 29.11 -0.73
CA LEU A 28 14.15 29.53 -1.12
C LEU A 28 13.64 30.60 -0.15
N ALA A 29 13.05 31.68 -0.66
CA ALA A 29 12.53 32.75 0.18
C ALA A 29 11.14 32.41 0.76
N ALA A 30 10.81 32.99 1.91
CA ALA A 30 9.46 32.89 2.49
C ALA A 30 8.38 33.32 1.48
N GLY A 31 7.26 32.59 1.44
CA GLY A 31 6.14 32.83 0.53
C GLY A 31 6.28 32.23 -0.87
N GLN A 32 7.43 31.63 -1.22
CA GLN A 32 7.61 30.96 -2.51
C GLN A 32 7.09 29.52 -2.49
N LYS A 33 6.56 29.08 -3.64
CA LYS A 33 6.11 27.69 -3.86
C LYS A 33 7.31 26.77 -4.06
N LEU A 34 7.26 25.62 -3.41
CA LEU A 34 8.23 24.54 -3.59
C LEU A 34 7.94 23.82 -4.90
N GLU A 35 9.01 23.44 -5.59
CA GLU A 35 8.95 22.74 -6.87
C GLU A 35 9.64 21.37 -6.73
N LYS A 36 9.44 20.48 -7.71
CA LYS A 36 10.07 19.14 -7.69
C LYS A 36 11.59 19.19 -7.56
N TRP A 37 12.26 20.19 -8.13
CA TRP A 37 13.72 20.30 -8.05
C TRP A 37 14.20 20.80 -6.68
N HIS A 38 13.44 21.67 -6.01
CA HIS A 38 13.73 22.12 -4.65
C HIS A 38 13.82 20.93 -3.68
N LEU A 39 12.89 19.97 -3.78
CA LEU A 39 12.88 18.76 -2.94
C LEU A 39 14.16 17.93 -3.09
N LYS A 40 14.62 17.71 -4.33
CA LYS A 40 15.86 16.98 -4.60
C LYS A 40 17.07 17.72 -4.03
N LEU A 41 17.11 19.04 -4.19
CA LEU A 41 18.16 19.89 -3.64
C LEU A 41 18.21 19.78 -2.12
N PHE A 42 17.08 19.88 -1.44
CA PHE A 42 17.02 19.84 0.02
C PHE A 42 17.46 18.49 0.60
N MET A 43 17.05 17.38 -0.03
CA MET A 43 17.52 16.03 0.35
C MET A 43 19.03 15.88 0.10
N GLY A 44 19.55 16.38 -1.02
CA GLY A 44 20.98 16.31 -1.35
C GLY A 44 21.87 17.13 -0.41
N LEU A 45 21.31 18.20 0.17
CA LEU A 45 21.99 19.04 1.17
C LEU A 45 21.78 18.56 2.62
N GLY A 46 21.00 17.48 2.82
CA GLY A 46 20.75 16.91 4.15
C GLY A 46 19.89 17.79 5.06
N LEU A 47 18.93 18.55 4.52
CA LEU A 47 17.96 19.26 5.36
C LEU A 47 16.97 18.27 5.98
N ASP A 48 16.84 18.29 7.30
CA ASP A 48 15.92 17.39 8.01
C ASP A 48 14.45 17.83 7.92
N ALA A 49 14.21 19.14 8.00
CA ALA A 49 12.87 19.73 8.05
C ALA A 49 12.86 21.18 7.56
N VAL A 50 11.70 21.62 7.05
CA VAL A 50 11.45 22.99 6.60
C VAL A 50 10.12 23.50 7.14
N ASP A 51 10.02 24.81 7.31
CA ASP A 51 8.81 25.47 7.79
C ASP A 51 7.87 25.77 6.61
N ILE A 52 6.68 25.18 6.63
CA ILE A 52 5.69 25.28 5.55
C ILE A 52 4.45 26.05 6.03
N ALA A 53 3.96 26.95 5.18
CA ALA A 53 2.72 27.68 5.36
C ALA A 53 1.55 26.77 4.97
N ASN A 54 0.50 26.74 5.80
CA ASN A 54 -0.69 25.91 5.60
C ASN A 54 -0.37 24.44 5.29
N ALA A 55 0.51 23.83 6.10
CA ALA A 55 0.87 22.41 6.02
C ALA A 55 -0.32 21.43 5.98
N ALA A 56 -1.48 21.83 6.52
CA ALA A 56 -2.71 21.06 6.55
C ALA A 56 -3.61 21.28 5.31
N GLY A 57 -3.21 22.17 4.39
CA GLY A 57 -4.05 22.71 3.32
C GLY A 57 -4.68 24.06 3.68
N GLY A 58 -5.08 24.84 2.69
CA GLY A 58 -5.84 26.08 2.86
C GLY A 58 -7.27 25.80 3.36
N PRO A 59 -7.95 26.77 4.00
CA PRO A 59 -9.29 26.57 4.56
C PRO A 59 -10.32 26.03 3.56
N ALA A 60 -10.26 26.50 2.31
CA ALA A 60 -11.14 26.02 1.23
C ALA A 60 -10.84 24.57 0.84
N ALA A 61 -9.56 24.22 0.66
CA ALA A 61 -9.15 22.86 0.34
C ALA A 61 -9.45 21.88 1.47
N ILE A 62 -9.36 22.29 2.74
CA ILE A 62 -9.77 21.48 3.88
C ILE A 62 -11.27 21.22 3.87
N ALA A 63 -12.09 22.23 3.60
CA ALA A 63 -13.55 22.07 3.53
C ALA A 63 -13.96 21.11 2.42
N GLU A 64 -13.42 21.30 1.20
CA GLU A 64 -13.66 20.41 0.06
C GLU A 64 -13.15 18.98 0.34
N ALA A 65 -11.95 18.84 0.91
CA ALA A 65 -11.42 17.54 1.32
C ALA A 65 -12.29 16.87 2.38
N ALA A 66 -12.85 17.61 3.33
CA ALA A 66 -13.70 17.07 4.38
C ALA A 66 -15.01 16.54 3.82
N GLU A 67 -15.64 17.24 2.87
CA GLU A 67 -16.83 16.74 2.18
C GLU A 67 -16.53 15.43 1.45
N TYR A 68 -15.41 15.37 0.73
CA TYR A 68 -15.02 14.16 0.02
C TYR A 68 -14.67 12.99 0.95
N VAL A 69 -13.91 13.23 2.03
CA VAL A 69 -13.42 12.18 2.92
C VAL A 69 -14.55 11.61 3.78
N ARG A 70 -15.59 12.40 4.09
CA ARG A 70 -16.75 11.98 4.89
C ARG A 70 -17.36 10.67 4.44
N ASP A 71 -17.50 10.47 3.13
CA ASP A 71 -18.12 9.27 2.56
C ASP A 71 -17.37 7.97 2.88
N PHE A 72 -16.07 8.03 3.14
CA PHE A 72 -15.26 6.85 3.48
C PHE A 72 -15.34 6.47 4.96
N PHE A 73 -15.84 7.39 5.80
CA PHE A 73 -15.91 7.23 7.24
C PHE A 73 -17.36 7.16 7.76
N ALA A 74 -18.36 7.27 6.87
CA ALA A 74 -19.77 7.37 7.21
C ALA A 74 -20.31 6.22 8.09
N PHE A 75 -19.74 5.02 7.96
CA PHE A 75 -20.16 3.81 8.71
C PHE A 75 -19.22 3.44 9.86
N LEU A 76 -18.28 4.32 10.21
CA LEU A 76 -17.36 4.12 11.32
C LEU A 76 -17.85 4.88 12.54
N ASP A 77 -17.51 4.40 13.73
CA ASP A 77 -17.80 5.10 14.99
C ASP A 77 -17.09 6.47 15.01
N PRO A 78 -17.84 7.58 14.91
CA PRO A 78 -17.25 8.92 14.82
C PRO A 78 -16.65 9.39 16.15
N ASP A 79 -16.99 8.74 17.27
CA ASP A 79 -16.48 9.10 18.59
C ASP A 79 -15.20 8.31 18.94
N HIS A 80 -14.85 7.29 18.15
CA HIS A 80 -13.66 6.49 18.41
C HIS A 80 -12.37 7.30 18.14
N PRO A 81 -11.45 7.46 19.11
CA PRO A 81 -10.27 8.33 18.99
C PRO A 81 -9.37 8.03 17.79
N VAL A 82 -9.24 6.75 17.41
CA VAL A 82 -8.47 6.32 16.23
C VAL A 82 -9.16 6.78 14.94
N ILE A 83 -10.49 6.69 14.87
CA ILE A 83 -11.25 7.07 13.67
C ILE A 83 -11.17 8.57 13.46
N LEU A 84 -11.33 9.37 14.52
CA LEU A 84 -11.12 10.82 14.49
C LEU A 84 -9.73 11.21 14.01
N THR A 85 -8.70 10.51 14.51
CA THR A 85 -7.30 10.75 14.13
C THR A 85 -7.05 10.42 12.66
N LEU A 86 -7.57 9.28 12.18
CA LEU A 86 -7.47 8.86 10.78
C LEU A 86 -8.22 9.84 9.87
N TYR A 87 -9.46 10.20 10.22
CA TYR A 87 -10.27 11.15 9.47
C TYR A 87 -9.50 12.47 9.27
N ARG A 88 -9.00 13.06 10.36
CA ARG A 88 -8.20 14.29 10.31
C ARG A 88 -6.99 14.15 9.39
N HIS A 89 -6.18 13.10 9.56
CA HIS A 89 -4.97 12.93 8.74
C HIS A 89 -5.27 12.72 7.27
N VAL A 90 -6.33 11.98 6.95
CA VAL A 90 -6.76 11.76 5.56
C VAL A 90 -7.29 13.07 4.96
N THR A 91 -8.13 13.83 5.69
CA THR A 91 -8.60 15.15 5.25
C THR A 91 -7.45 16.10 4.96
N GLU A 92 -6.49 16.23 5.87
CA GLU A 92 -5.31 17.08 5.65
C GLU A 92 -4.45 16.60 4.47
N ALA A 93 -4.32 15.28 4.30
CA ALA A 93 -3.57 14.72 3.18
C ALA A 93 -4.23 14.98 1.82
N VAL A 94 -5.56 14.92 1.76
CA VAL A 94 -6.32 15.28 0.55
C VAL A 94 -6.27 16.79 0.32
N ALA A 95 -6.45 17.60 1.35
CA ALA A 95 -6.40 19.07 1.23
C ALA A 95 -5.05 19.55 0.67
N ARG A 96 -3.93 18.95 1.12
CA ARG A 96 -2.61 19.21 0.55
C ARG A 96 -2.51 18.91 -0.96
N LYS A 97 -3.20 17.87 -1.43
CA LYS A 97 -3.23 17.52 -2.86
C LYS A 97 -4.03 18.53 -3.66
N LEU A 98 -5.18 18.95 -3.14
CA LEU A 98 -6.02 19.97 -3.75
C LEU A 98 -5.28 21.30 -3.90
N ASP A 99 -4.59 21.75 -2.86
CA ASP A 99 -3.72 22.94 -2.91
C ASP A 99 -2.57 22.79 -3.91
N GLY A 100 -2.06 21.57 -4.09
CA GLY A 100 -1.08 21.21 -5.10
C GLY A 100 -1.62 21.22 -6.54
N GLY A 101 -2.93 21.45 -6.72
CA GLY A 101 -3.62 21.45 -8.01
C GLY A 101 -4.04 20.06 -8.50
N GLU A 102 -3.94 19.02 -7.67
CA GLU A 102 -4.52 17.71 -7.97
C GLU A 102 -6.04 17.78 -7.73
N GLY A 103 -6.83 17.51 -8.76
CA GLY A 103 -8.29 17.41 -8.61
C GLY A 103 -8.70 16.16 -7.82
N LEU A 104 -9.88 16.22 -7.20
CA LEU A 104 -10.52 15.03 -6.66
C LEU A 104 -11.03 14.14 -7.81
N PRO A 105 -10.97 12.80 -7.69
CA PRO A 105 -11.57 11.94 -8.69
C PRO A 105 -13.07 12.21 -8.79
N SER A 106 -13.67 12.20 -9.97
CA SER A 106 -15.12 12.37 -10.10
C SER A 106 -15.89 11.17 -9.53
N LEU A 107 -17.19 11.32 -9.29
CA LEU A 107 -18.04 10.18 -8.92
C LEU A 107 -18.03 9.11 -10.03
N ASP A 108 -18.05 9.52 -11.30
CA ASP A 108 -18.03 8.60 -12.44
C ASP A 108 -16.70 7.83 -12.53
N GLU A 109 -15.56 8.48 -12.25
CA GLU A 109 -14.26 7.81 -12.17
C GLU A 109 -14.19 6.77 -11.04
N ARG A 110 -15.10 6.84 -10.07
CA ARG A 110 -15.20 5.88 -8.97
C ARG A 110 -16.25 4.81 -9.20
N ARG A 111 -17.22 4.99 -10.12
CA ARG A 111 -18.29 4.01 -10.35
C ARG A 111 -17.73 2.72 -10.91
N ALA A 112 -18.36 1.61 -10.54
CA ALA A 112 -18.03 0.33 -11.13
C ALA A 112 -18.62 0.34 -12.55
N VAL A 113 -17.87 -0.18 -13.51
CA VAL A 113 -18.34 -0.30 -14.88
C VAL A 113 -19.24 -1.53 -14.96
N ASN A 114 -20.32 -1.47 -15.74
CA ASN A 114 -21.16 -2.63 -15.99
C ASN A 114 -20.33 -3.73 -16.67
N VAL A 115 -20.40 -4.97 -16.14
CA VAL A 115 -19.72 -6.14 -16.69
C VAL A 115 -20.67 -7.27 -17.10
N GLU A 116 -21.90 -6.97 -17.52
CA GLU A 116 -22.89 -7.95 -18.00
C GLU A 116 -22.35 -8.91 -19.08
N HIS A 117 -21.29 -8.51 -19.79
CA HIS A 117 -20.59 -9.35 -20.76
C HIS A 117 -19.68 -10.43 -20.14
N LEU A 118 -19.36 -10.35 -18.85
CA LEU A 118 -18.60 -11.35 -18.11
C LEU A 118 -19.57 -12.33 -17.44
N ALA A 119 -19.57 -13.57 -17.90
CA ALA A 119 -20.37 -14.62 -17.26
C ALA A 119 -19.67 -15.18 -16.01
N ASP A 120 -20.45 -15.52 -15.00
CA ASP A 120 -19.94 -16.26 -13.85
C ASP A 120 -19.51 -17.66 -14.25
N VAL A 121 -18.30 -18.04 -13.82
CA VAL A 121 -17.73 -19.38 -14.05
C VAL A 121 -18.32 -20.40 -13.08
N MET A 122 -18.74 -19.94 -11.89
CA MET A 122 -19.44 -20.76 -10.90
C MET A 122 -20.86 -20.25 -10.65
N PRO A 123 -21.88 -21.13 -10.61
CA PRO A 123 -23.23 -20.76 -10.22
C PRO A 123 -23.32 -20.42 -8.73
N MET A 124 -24.15 -19.42 -8.38
CA MET A 124 -24.36 -18.92 -7.01
C MET A 124 -24.73 -20.02 -5.99
N GLU A 125 -25.38 -21.09 -6.42
CA GLU A 125 -25.78 -22.22 -5.58
C GLU A 125 -24.60 -23.02 -4.98
N ILE A 126 -23.38 -22.86 -5.54
CA ILE A 126 -22.15 -23.52 -5.07
C ILE A 126 -21.28 -22.56 -4.20
N ALA A 127 -21.70 -21.31 -4.00
CA ALA A 127 -20.90 -20.20 -3.49
C ALA A 127 -20.56 -20.21 -1.98
N ALA A 128 -20.52 -21.38 -1.33
CA ALA A 128 -19.93 -21.45 0.01
C ALA A 128 -18.44 -21.03 -0.07
N PRO A 129 -17.94 -20.09 0.75
CA PRO A 129 -16.58 -19.57 0.64
C PRO A 129 -15.50 -20.65 0.60
N ALA A 130 -15.68 -21.73 1.38
CA ALA A 130 -14.76 -22.87 1.39
C ALA A 130 -14.70 -23.61 0.04
N LYS A 131 -15.84 -23.77 -0.67
CA LYS A 131 -15.89 -24.43 -1.98
C LYS A 131 -15.25 -23.57 -3.07
N LEU A 132 -15.47 -22.26 -3.02
CA LEU A 132 -14.84 -21.30 -3.94
C LEU A 132 -13.31 -21.30 -3.77
N ALA A 133 -12.83 -21.27 -2.52
CA ALA A 133 -11.42 -21.35 -2.21
C ALA A 133 -10.81 -22.69 -2.67
N ALA A 134 -11.44 -23.81 -2.28
CA ALA A 134 -10.98 -25.16 -2.66
C ALA A 134 -10.86 -25.30 -4.18
N HIS A 135 -11.88 -24.88 -4.93
CA HIS A 135 -11.87 -24.98 -6.39
C HIS A 135 -10.76 -24.14 -7.05
N GLU A 136 -10.42 -22.96 -6.51
CA GLU A 136 -9.27 -22.19 -7.04
C GLU A 136 -7.93 -22.82 -6.64
N THR A 137 -7.81 -23.35 -5.43
CA THR A 137 -6.56 -23.97 -4.96
C THR A 137 -6.32 -25.39 -5.50
N GLU A 138 -7.38 -26.11 -5.88
CA GLU A 138 -7.33 -27.48 -6.38
C GLU A 138 -7.16 -27.55 -7.91
N LEU A 139 -7.80 -26.65 -8.65
CA LEU A 139 -7.71 -26.63 -10.12
C LEU A 139 -6.52 -25.84 -10.66
N ALA A 140 -5.82 -25.11 -9.80
CA ALA A 140 -4.69 -24.32 -10.23
C ALA A 140 -3.45 -24.60 -9.39
N SER A 141 -2.42 -25.06 -10.08
CA SER A 141 -1.11 -25.23 -9.48
C SER A 141 -0.54 -23.86 -9.10
N PHE A 142 -0.33 -23.63 -7.80
CA PHE A 142 0.47 -22.51 -7.33
C PHE A 142 1.85 -22.52 -8.01
N PRO A 143 2.53 -21.37 -8.14
CA PRO A 143 3.86 -21.31 -8.71
C PRO A 143 4.82 -22.25 -7.96
N ASP A 144 5.62 -23.02 -8.69
CA ASP A 144 6.62 -23.96 -8.14
C ASP A 144 7.54 -23.30 -7.09
N VAL A 145 7.85 -22.02 -7.26
CA VAL A 145 8.61 -21.20 -6.29
C VAL A 145 7.95 -21.19 -4.90
N TYR A 146 6.61 -21.14 -4.81
CA TYR A 146 5.90 -21.17 -3.52
C TYR A 146 6.18 -22.49 -2.78
N PHE A 147 5.99 -23.62 -3.46
CA PHE A 147 6.17 -24.94 -2.85
C PHE A 147 7.62 -25.18 -2.45
N ARG A 148 8.59 -24.77 -3.28
CA ARG A 148 10.02 -24.88 -2.93
C ARG A 148 10.42 -24.00 -1.76
N LEU A 149 9.89 -22.78 -1.67
CA LEU A 149 10.14 -21.91 -0.51
C LEU A 149 9.55 -22.53 0.76
N LYS A 150 8.34 -23.08 0.68
CA LYS A 150 7.69 -23.77 1.80
C LYS A 150 8.47 -25.01 2.24
N GLU A 151 8.88 -25.85 1.29
CA GLU A 151 9.70 -27.04 1.56
C GLU A 151 11.04 -26.66 2.21
N GLU A 152 11.70 -25.60 1.73
CA GLU A 152 12.95 -25.12 2.32
C GLU A 152 12.73 -24.55 3.73
N MET A 153 11.58 -23.93 4.04
CA MET A 153 11.22 -23.49 5.40
C MET A 153 11.00 -24.66 6.36
N ASP A 154 10.31 -25.70 5.90
CA ASP A 154 9.96 -26.86 6.72
C ASP A 154 11.16 -27.83 6.88
N SER A 155 12.23 -27.61 6.12
CA SER A 155 13.43 -28.45 6.13
C SER A 155 14.35 -28.15 7.33
N PRO A 156 14.75 -29.16 8.13
CA PRO A 156 15.76 -28.98 9.18
C PRO A 156 17.15 -28.68 8.63
N ARG A 157 17.34 -28.83 7.31
CA ARG A 157 18.57 -28.48 6.61
C ARG A 157 18.46 -27.12 5.95
N SER A 158 17.49 -26.27 6.26
CA SER A 158 17.31 -24.97 5.60
C SER A 158 18.59 -24.12 5.61
N SER A 159 18.88 -23.38 4.54
CA SER A 159 19.96 -22.37 4.58
C SER A 159 19.68 -21.10 3.78
N VAL A 160 20.28 -19.99 4.23
CA VAL A 160 20.21 -18.68 3.57
C VAL A 160 20.52 -18.79 2.07
N PRO A 161 21.65 -19.39 1.62
CA PRO A 161 21.97 -19.45 0.19
C PRO A 161 20.95 -20.19 -0.67
N ARG A 162 20.27 -21.21 -0.11
CA ARG A 162 19.23 -21.94 -0.84
C ARG A 162 17.98 -21.07 -1.02
N ILE A 163 17.53 -20.42 0.04
CA ILE A 163 16.39 -19.49 -0.04
C ILE A 163 16.70 -18.31 -0.96
N THR A 164 17.87 -17.68 -0.84
CA THR A 164 18.22 -16.57 -1.71
C THR A 164 18.30 -17.00 -3.16
N SER A 165 18.82 -18.19 -3.46
CA SER A 165 18.81 -18.75 -4.81
C SER A 165 17.38 -18.99 -5.34
N LEU A 166 16.48 -19.53 -4.52
CA LEU A 166 15.07 -19.76 -4.90
C LEU A 166 14.36 -18.45 -5.23
N ILE A 167 14.50 -17.44 -4.36
CA ILE A 167 13.89 -16.12 -4.56
C ILE A 167 14.48 -15.43 -5.80
N SER A 168 15.81 -15.44 -5.93
CA SER A 168 16.53 -14.70 -6.99
C SER A 168 16.25 -15.22 -8.40
N ARG A 169 15.77 -16.46 -8.54
CA ARG A 169 15.33 -17.03 -9.83
C ARG A 169 14.05 -16.38 -10.36
N ASP A 170 13.22 -15.81 -9.49
CA ASP A 170 12.03 -15.06 -9.89
C ASP A 170 12.31 -13.56 -9.79
N VAL A 171 12.50 -12.93 -10.96
CA VAL A 171 12.78 -11.49 -11.08
C VAL A 171 11.66 -10.63 -10.51
N SER A 172 10.39 -11.05 -10.67
CA SER A 172 9.23 -10.29 -10.20
C SER A 172 9.13 -10.35 -8.68
N LEU A 173 9.32 -11.53 -8.10
CA LEU A 173 9.37 -11.73 -6.66
C LEU A 173 10.51 -10.94 -6.03
N SER A 174 11.71 -11.06 -6.61
CA SER A 174 12.90 -10.36 -6.14
C SER A 174 12.72 -8.84 -6.13
N ALA A 175 12.23 -8.27 -7.23
CA ALA A 175 11.98 -6.83 -7.31
C ALA A 175 10.95 -6.34 -6.27
N LYS A 176 9.91 -7.13 -5.99
CA LYS A 176 8.89 -6.80 -4.98
C LYS A 176 9.45 -6.87 -3.57
N LEU A 177 10.26 -7.88 -3.26
CA LEU A 177 10.91 -8.02 -1.95
C LEU A 177 11.96 -6.93 -1.72
N LEU A 178 12.75 -6.58 -2.73
CA LEU A 178 13.71 -5.46 -2.63
C LEU A 178 12.99 -4.13 -2.44
N ARG A 179 11.88 -3.87 -3.15
CA ARG A 179 11.06 -2.69 -2.91
C ARG A 179 10.51 -2.64 -1.47
N LEU A 180 10.13 -3.79 -0.92
CA LEU A 180 9.64 -3.88 0.45
C LEU A 180 10.78 -3.65 1.46
N ALA A 181 11.96 -4.25 1.23
CA ALA A 181 13.15 -4.07 2.06
C ALA A 181 13.62 -2.60 2.10
N ASN A 182 13.47 -1.88 0.99
CA ASN A 182 13.77 -0.44 0.89
C ASN A 182 12.62 0.47 1.33
N SER A 183 11.51 -0.09 1.80
CA SER A 183 10.39 0.75 2.28
C SER A 183 10.76 1.41 3.62
N PRO A 184 10.11 2.56 3.96
CA PRO A 184 10.34 3.23 5.23
C PRO A 184 10.14 2.35 6.47
N LEU A 185 9.47 1.20 6.34
CA LEU A 185 9.27 0.20 7.40
C LEU A 185 10.57 -0.22 8.06
N TYR A 186 11.60 -0.51 7.25
CA TYR A 186 12.84 -1.10 7.76
C TYR A 186 13.90 -0.06 8.07
N ALA A 187 13.75 1.16 7.55
CA ALA A 187 14.60 2.32 7.84
C ALA A 187 16.12 2.03 7.77
N PHE A 188 16.53 1.13 6.87
CA PHE A 188 17.95 0.78 6.72
C PHE A 188 18.75 1.95 6.16
N SER A 189 20.01 2.08 6.59
CA SER A 189 20.95 3.03 6.02
C SER A 189 21.39 2.56 4.63
N GLY A 190 21.02 3.29 3.59
CA GLY A 190 21.37 2.99 2.21
C GLY A 190 20.41 2.03 1.50
N THR A 191 20.64 1.84 0.21
CA THR A 191 19.78 1.01 -0.65
C THR A 191 20.13 -0.47 -0.53
N VAL A 192 19.11 -1.31 -0.34
CA VAL A 192 19.22 -2.78 -0.40
C VAL A 192 19.06 -3.23 -1.85
N GLU A 193 20.14 -3.72 -2.46
CA GLU A 193 20.17 -4.07 -3.89
C GLU A 193 20.12 -5.58 -4.17
N THR A 194 20.37 -6.42 -3.16
CA THR A 194 20.43 -7.89 -3.31
C THR A 194 19.55 -8.61 -2.30
N ILE A 195 19.08 -9.80 -2.68
CA ILE A 195 18.29 -10.66 -1.78
C ILE A 195 19.13 -11.10 -0.59
N ASP A 196 20.40 -11.46 -0.78
CA ASP A 196 21.30 -11.81 0.31
C ASP A 196 21.45 -10.69 1.34
N ARG A 197 21.55 -9.43 0.88
CA ARG A 197 21.58 -8.27 1.78
C ARG A 197 20.24 -8.10 2.49
N ALA A 198 19.13 -8.29 1.79
CA ALA A 198 17.81 -8.23 2.39
C ALA A 198 17.63 -9.31 3.48
N VAL A 199 18.10 -10.55 3.23
CA VAL A 199 18.07 -11.63 4.23
C VAL A 199 18.94 -11.31 5.44
N ALA A 200 20.14 -10.75 5.22
CA ALA A 200 21.03 -10.38 6.31
C ALA A 200 20.45 -9.29 7.23
N LEU A 201 19.63 -8.38 6.68
CA LEU A 201 19.05 -7.26 7.42
C LEU A 201 17.67 -7.58 8.03
N ILE A 202 16.82 -8.31 7.31
CA ILE A 202 15.44 -8.63 7.71
C ILE A 202 15.39 -9.99 8.46
N GLY A 203 16.28 -10.91 8.12
CA GLY A 203 16.28 -12.28 8.64
C GLY A 203 15.62 -13.27 7.68
N MET A 204 16.06 -14.52 7.77
CA MET A 204 15.66 -15.60 6.87
C MET A 204 14.19 -15.98 7.00
N ASP A 205 13.68 -16.22 8.20
CA ASP A 205 12.29 -16.62 8.41
C ASP A 205 11.33 -15.53 7.94
N GLN A 206 11.67 -14.29 8.26
CA GLN A 206 10.90 -13.11 7.90
C GLN A 206 10.83 -12.94 6.39
N ILE A 207 11.97 -12.94 5.69
CA ILE A 207 11.97 -12.72 4.24
C ILE A 207 11.31 -13.86 3.48
N THR A 208 11.38 -15.08 4.00
CA THR A 208 10.70 -16.23 3.40
C THR A 208 9.20 -16.15 3.59
N THR A 209 8.74 -15.75 4.78
CA THR A 209 7.33 -15.47 5.07
C THR A 209 6.77 -14.39 4.13
N LEU A 210 7.53 -13.30 3.91
CA LEU A 210 7.18 -12.26 2.94
C LEU A 210 7.13 -12.81 1.51
N ALA A 211 8.11 -13.64 1.12
CA ALA A 211 8.19 -14.23 -0.21
C ALA A 211 6.99 -15.13 -0.52
N LEU A 212 6.54 -15.93 0.46
CA LEU A 212 5.34 -16.76 0.34
C LEU A 212 4.09 -15.90 0.11
N GLY A 213 3.89 -14.86 0.91
CA GLY A 213 2.74 -13.95 0.76
C GLY A 213 2.75 -13.21 -0.59
N VAL A 214 3.92 -12.75 -1.03
CA VAL A 214 4.08 -12.09 -2.33
C VAL A 214 3.80 -13.05 -3.49
N THR A 215 4.28 -14.28 -3.39
CA THR A 215 4.04 -15.32 -4.39
C THR A 215 2.56 -15.69 -4.48
N ALA A 216 1.87 -15.77 -3.33
CA ALA A 216 0.45 -16.07 -3.28
C ALA A 216 -0.41 -15.01 -3.99
N ILE A 217 -0.10 -13.72 -3.87
CA ILE A 217 -0.82 -12.69 -4.63
C ILE A 217 -0.40 -12.70 -6.11
N ASN A 218 0.87 -12.95 -6.43
CA ASN A 218 1.36 -13.00 -7.81
C ASN A 218 0.73 -14.10 -8.67
N TYR A 219 0.18 -15.13 -8.01
CA TYR A 219 -0.61 -16.17 -8.65
C TYR A 219 -1.87 -15.60 -9.33
N PHE A 220 -2.49 -14.57 -8.75
CA PHE A 220 -3.67 -13.94 -9.33
C PHE A 220 -3.30 -13.02 -10.49
N LYS A 221 -3.54 -13.50 -11.71
CA LYS A 221 -3.36 -12.77 -12.98
C LYS A 221 -4.60 -12.92 -13.85
N GLY A 222 -4.73 -12.03 -14.84
CA GLY A 222 -5.83 -12.10 -15.82
C GLY A 222 -7.20 -11.74 -15.26
N ILE A 223 -7.24 -11.03 -14.13
CA ILE A 223 -8.48 -10.49 -13.59
C ILE A 223 -8.86 -9.25 -14.43
N PRO A 224 -10.11 -9.13 -14.91
CA PRO A 224 -10.58 -7.97 -15.65
C PRO A 224 -10.30 -6.66 -14.92
N ARG A 225 -9.79 -5.66 -15.65
CA ARG A 225 -9.38 -4.37 -15.08
C ARG A 225 -10.59 -3.54 -14.64
N GLU A 226 -11.74 -3.82 -15.24
CA GLU A 226 -13.07 -3.29 -14.92
C GLU A 226 -13.49 -3.64 -13.49
N LEU A 227 -13.05 -4.79 -12.99
CA LEU A 227 -13.31 -5.24 -11.61
C LEU A 227 -12.26 -4.71 -10.65
N VAL A 228 -10.98 -4.82 -11.01
CA VAL A 228 -9.88 -4.38 -10.15
C VAL A 228 -8.62 -4.04 -10.95
N ASP A 229 -8.06 -2.87 -10.65
CA ASP A 229 -6.69 -2.54 -11.05
C ASP A 229 -5.69 -3.27 -10.12
N MET A 230 -5.03 -4.31 -10.65
CA MET A 230 -4.11 -5.13 -9.86
C MET A 230 -2.93 -4.34 -9.26
N ARG A 231 -2.54 -3.21 -9.87
CA ARG A 231 -1.53 -2.31 -9.29
C ARG A 231 -2.04 -1.63 -8.03
N SER A 232 -3.27 -1.14 -8.06
CA SER A 232 -3.94 -0.52 -6.91
C SER A 232 -4.26 -1.54 -5.83
N PHE A 233 -4.70 -2.75 -6.20
CA PHE A 233 -4.87 -3.87 -5.26
C PHE A 233 -3.56 -4.20 -4.55
N TRP A 234 -2.45 -4.31 -5.29
CA TRP A 234 -1.14 -4.56 -4.70
C TRP A 234 -0.72 -3.48 -3.71
N ARG A 235 -0.93 -2.21 -4.08
CA ARG A 235 -0.63 -1.08 -3.20
C ARG A 235 -1.46 -1.14 -1.92
N HIS A 236 -2.75 -1.45 -2.02
CA HIS A 236 -3.65 -1.66 -0.88
C HIS A 236 -3.16 -2.80 0.01
N ALA A 237 -2.98 -4.00 -0.56
CA ALA A 237 -2.52 -5.19 0.16
C ALA A 237 -1.20 -4.94 0.92
N VAL A 238 -0.20 -4.36 0.26
CA VAL A 238 1.08 -4.03 0.92
C VAL A 238 0.90 -2.97 2.01
N SER A 239 0.03 -1.97 1.81
CA SER A 239 -0.23 -0.95 2.83
C SER A 239 -0.92 -1.56 4.06
N CYS A 240 -1.90 -2.45 3.86
CA CYS A 240 -2.56 -3.18 4.94
C CYS A 240 -1.58 -4.07 5.69
N GLY A 241 -0.75 -4.84 4.98
CA GLY A 241 0.31 -5.64 5.62
C GLY A 241 1.29 -4.78 6.42
N LEU A 242 1.73 -3.66 5.84
CA LEU A 242 2.63 -2.73 6.51
C LEU A 242 2.01 -2.17 7.80
N LEU A 243 0.78 -1.67 7.72
CA LEU A 243 0.06 -1.13 8.87
C LEU A 243 -0.18 -2.19 9.95
N ALA A 244 -0.61 -3.39 9.56
CA ALA A 244 -0.82 -4.50 10.49
C ALA A 244 0.48 -4.87 11.24
N LYS A 245 1.61 -4.94 10.53
CA LYS A 245 2.93 -5.16 11.16
C LYS A 245 3.31 -4.03 12.12
N LEU A 246 3.15 -2.78 11.71
CA LEU A 246 3.49 -1.62 12.54
C LEU A 246 2.63 -1.57 13.82
N LEU A 247 1.34 -1.87 13.70
CA LEU A 247 0.43 -1.96 14.83
C LEU A 247 0.81 -3.11 15.78
N ALA A 248 1.13 -4.29 15.23
CA ALA A 248 1.59 -5.43 16.02
C ALA A 248 2.89 -5.12 16.79
N ALA A 249 3.86 -4.49 16.12
CA ALA A 249 5.11 -4.06 16.74
C ALA A 249 4.89 -3.01 17.83
N ALA A 250 4.05 -2.00 17.57
CA ALA A 250 3.70 -0.97 18.55
C ALA A 250 2.95 -1.53 19.77
N ALA A 251 2.18 -2.61 19.58
CA ALA A 251 1.51 -3.35 20.65
C ALA A 251 2.45 -4.33 21.40
N GLY A 252 3.73 -4.41 21.04
CA GLY A 252 4.69 -5.31 21.69
C GLY A 252 4.52 -6.79 21.32
N VAL A 253 3.86 -7.09 20.20
CA VAL A 253 3.66 -8.47 19.75
C VAL A 253 4.92 -8.99 19.07
N ASN A 254 5.43 -10.14 19.54
CA ASN A 254 6.55 -10.83 18.92
C ASN A 254 6.18 -11.35 17.51
N HIS A 255 7.17 -11.47 16.63
CA HIS A 255 6.98 -11.96 15.24
C HIS A 255 5.98 -11.14 14.42
N ALA A 256 6.09 -9.80 14.49
CA ALA A 256 5.20 -8.86 13.81
C ALA A 256 5.10 -9.08 12.27
N GLU A 257 6.07 -9.75 11.65
CA GLU A 257 6.08 -10.10 10.22
C GLU A 257 4.94 -11.00 9.80
N ARG A 258 4.44 -11.85 10.70
CA ARG A 258 3.25 -12.64 10.43
C ARG A 258 2.04 -11.75 10.13
N PHE A 259 1.87 -10.68 10.89
CA PHE A 259 0.78 -9.70 10.67
C PHE A 259 0.94 -8.95 9.35
N PHE A 260 2.16 -8.80 8.83
CA PHE A 260 2.35 -8.31 7.48
C PHE A 260 1.68 -9.22 6.46
N VAL A 261 1.91 -10.53 6.55
CA VAL A 261 1.32 -11.49 5.61
C VAL A 261 -0.19 -11.58 5.78
N GLU A 262 -0.68 -11.54 7.01
CA GLU A 262 -2.13 -11.50 7.29
C GLU A 262 -2.79 -10.25 6.68
N GLY A 263 -2.23 -9.06 6.90
CA GLY A 263 -2.71 -7.83 6.28
C GLY A 263 -2.54 -7.80 4.77
N LEU A 264 -1.48 -8.43 4.24
CA LEU A 264 -1.25 -8.56 2.80
C LEU A 264 -2.32 -9.43 2.15
N LEU A 265 -2.71 -10.54 2.79
CA LEU A 265 -3.61 -11.54 2.23
C LEU A 265 -5.09 -11.35 2.62
N HIS A 266 -5.42 -10.41 3.52
CA HIS A 266 -6.78 -10.27 4.08
C HIS A 266 -7.89 -10.17 3.03
N ASP A 267 -7.60 -9.53 1.88
CA ASP A 267 -8.55 -9.28 0.80
C ASP A 267 -8.39 -10.24 -0.40
N VAL A 268 -7.54 -11.27 -0.29
CA VAL A 268 -7.25 -12.20 -1.41
C VAL A 268 -8.50 -12.91 -1.93
N GLY A 269 -9.49 -13.14 -1.06
CA GLY A 269 -10.78 -13.72 -1.45
C GLY A 269 -11.52 -12.92 -2.51
N ARG A 270 -11.34 -11.59 -2.57
CA ARG A 270 -11.91 -10.74 -3.63
C ARG A 270 -11.38 -11.13 -5.00
N LEU A 271 -10.10 -11.49 -5.11
CA LEU A 271 -9.51 -11.91 -6.37
C LEU A 271 -10.09 -13.25 -6.86
N ILE A 272 -10.39 -14.16 -5.93
CA ILE A 272 -11.08 -15.41 -6.24
C ILE A 272 -12.49 -15.11 -6.77
N LEU A 273 -13.23 -14.23 -6.09
CA LEU A 273 -14.57 -13.81 -6.50
C LEU A 273 -14.57 -13.13 -7.87
N PHE A 274 -13.67 -12.18 -8.12
CA PHE A 274 -13.59 -11.51 -9.42
C PHE A 274 -13.27 -12.47 -10.57
N LYS A 275 -12.50 -13.54 -10.30
CA LYS A 275 -12.13 -14.53 -11.32
C LYS A 275 -13.22 -15.57 -11.57
N LYS A 276 -13.98 -15.94 -10.53
CA LYS A 276 -15.00 -17.01 -10.61
C LYS A 276 -16.42 -16.51 -10.78
N MET A 277 -16.71 -15.34 -10.25
CA MET A 277 -18.04 -14.74 -10.17
C MET A 277 -17.98 -13.23 -10.50
N PRO A 278 -17.41 -12.83 -11.66
CA PRO A 278 -17.26 -11.42 -12.05
C PRO A 278 -18.58 -10.64 -12.11
N TYR A 279 -19.68 -11.27 -12.53
CA TYR A 279 -20.98 -10.63 -12.62
C TYR A 279 -21.56 -10.38 -11.23
N ALA A 280 -21.69 -11.44 -10.42
CA ALA A 280 -22.18 -11.32 -9.04
C ALA A 280 -21.32 -10.37 -8.20
N SER A 281 -20.00 -10.35 -8.42
CA SER A 281 -19.10 -9.41 -7.74
C SER A 281 -19.40 -7.95 -8.11
N THR A 282 -19.68 -7.67 -9.39
CA THR A 282 -20.02 -6.32 -9.83
C THR A 282 -21.38 -5.88 -9.33
N ASP A 283 -22.37 -6.77 -9.36
CA ASP A 283 -23.70 -6.50 -8.84
C ASP A 283 -23.64 -6.14 -7.34
N ALA A 284 -22.88 -6.93 -6.56
CA ALA A 284 -22.64 -6.62 -5.15
C ALA A 284 -21.93 -5.28 -4.94
N LEU A 285 -20.95 -4.93 -5.79
CA LEU A 285 -20.23 -3.64 -5.71
C LEU A 285 -21.13 -2.45 -6.07
N LEU A 286 -22.01 -2.61 -7.07
CA LEU A 286 -23.00 -1.59 -7.45
C LEU A 286 -24.02 -1.40 -6.33
N TYR A 287 -24.59 -2.50 -5.83
CA TYR A 287 -25.54 -2.48 -4.72
C TYR A 287 -24.97 -1.79 -3.48
N ALA A 288 -23.74 -2.12 -3.07
CA ALA A 288 -23.09 -1.52 -1.91
C ALA A 288 -22.80 -0.01 -2.07
N ARG A 289 -22.79 0.50 -3.29
CA ARG A 289 -22.55 1.92 -3.59
C ARG A 289 -23.85 2.71 -3.76
N GLU A 290 -24.92 2.06 -4.20
CA GLU A 290 -26.25 2.65 -4.35
C GLU A 290 -27.02 2.71 -3.02
N ASN A 291 -26.77 1.79 -2.10
CA ASN A 291 -27.40 1.76 -0.77
C ASN A 291 -26.57 2.50 0.30
N ARG A 292 -26.02 3.67 -0.05
CA ARG A 292 -25.26 4.54 0.87
C ARG A 292 -26.17 5.51 1.60
#